data_AF-A0A2H9M9A0-F1
#
_entry.id   AF-A0A2H9M9A0-F1
#
_cell.length_a   1.000
_cell.length_b   1.000
_cell.length_c   1.000
_cell.angle_alpha   90.00
_cell.angle_beta   90.00
_cell.angle_gamma   90.00
#
_symmetry.space_group_name_H-M   'P 1'
#
loop_
_entity.id
_entity.type
_entity.pdbx_description
1 polymer ?
#
loop_
_entity_poly.entity_id
_entity_poly.type
_entity_poly.pdbx_seq_one_letter_code
_entity_poly.pdbx_strand_id
1 'polypeptide(L)'
;MPKLCNSVILVTALMLATAAQALELNGFEVGNAQIPPAAIERGGPPRDGIPALDAPRFESVQQARWLKPEDRVLGIQRNGVARAYPVAILNWHEIVNDVIGGEAVVITYCPLCGTGVAFAARINWLDTHFGVSGLLYNSDVLLYDRETKSLWSQILGRA
;
A
#
# COMPACT_ATOMS: atom_id res chain seq x y z
N MET A 1 73.79 33.45 2.45
CA MET A 1 72.34 33.66 2.68
C MET A 1 71.56 32.84 1.65
N PRO A 2 71.16 31.58 1.92
CA PRO A 2 70.26 30.83 1.05
C PRO A 2 68.82 30.89 1.60
N LYS A 3 67.86 31.29 0.77
CA LYS A 3 66.42 31.21 1.08
C LYS A 3 65.90 29.86 0.59
N LEU A 4 65.60 28.94 1.51
CA LEU A 4 64.80 27.74 1.21
C LEU A 4 63.36 28.17 0.96
N CYS A 5 62.84 27.89 -0.24
CA CYS A 5 61.43 28.04 -0.58
C CYS A 5 60.72 26.74 -0.19
N ASN A 6 59.91 26.75 0.87
CA ASN A 6 59.09 25.62 1.28
C ASN A 6 57.92 25.44 0.29
N SER A 7 58.00 24.41 -0.55
CA SER A 7 56.85 23.94 -1.32
C SER A 7 55.89 23.20 -0.38
N VAL A 8 54.77 23.83 -0.05
CA VAL A 8 53.65 23.18 0.62
C VAL A 8 52.86 22.38 -0.42
N ILE A 9 53.00 21.06 -0.39
CA ILE A 9 52.14 20.15 -1.18
C ILE A 9 50.84 19.97 -0.40
N LEU A 10 49.77 20.61 -0.87
CA LEU A 10 48.42 20.45 -0.35
C LEU A 10 47.82 19.18 -0.93
N VAL A 11 47.80 18.08 -0.16
CA VAL A 11 47.12 16.84 -0.55
C VAL A 11 45.65 16.98 -0.17
N THR A 12 44.80 17.33 -1.14
CA THR A 12 43.34 17.35 -0.96
C THR A 12 42.83 15.91 -0.97
N ALA A 13 42.50 15.37 0.21
CA ALA A 13 41.82 14.08 0.31
C ALA A 13 40.35 14.24 -0.13
N LEU A 14 40.03 13.76 -1.33
CA LEU A 14 38.66 13.70 -1.83
C LEU A 14 37.94 12.55 -1.10
N MET A 15 37.22 12.85 -0.03
CA MET A 15 36.32 11.88 0.61
C MET A 15 35.14 11.61 -0.31
N LEU A 16 35.16 10.47 -1.00
CA LEU A 16 33.99 9.92 -1.67
C LEU A 16 33.02 9.42 -0.59
N ALA A 17 32.03 10.23 -0.24
CA ALA A 17 30.91 9.78 0.57
C ALA A 17 30.08 8.79 -0.26
N THR A 18 30.16 7.50 0.07
CA THR A 18 29.22 6.51 -0.45
C THR A 18 27.85 6.76 0.18
N ALA A 19 26.93 7.34 -0.57
CA ALA A 19 25.53 7.35 -0.18
C ALA A 19 25.05 5.89 -0.16
N ALA A 20 24.57 5.42 0.98
CA ALA A 20 23.84 4.15 1.04
C ALA A 20 22.61 4.31 0.13
N GLN A 21 22.53 3.49 -0.92
CA GLN A 21 21.35 3.47 -1.78
C GLN A 21 20.17 2.98 -0.94
N ALA A 22 19.07 3.74 -0.96
CA ALA A 22 17.83 3.30 -0.36
C ALA A 22 17.40 1.99 -1.04
N LEU A 23 17.05 0.98 -0.24
CA LEU A 23 16.49 -0.24 -0.78
C LEU A 23 15.10 0.10 -1.34
N GLU A 24 14.94 -0.03 -2.65
CA GLU A 24 13.70 0.27 -3.35
C GLU A 24 13.05 -0.96 -3.99
N LEU A 25 11.74 -1.13 -3.79
CA LEU A 25 10.94 -2.17 -4.41
C LEU A 25 9.66 -1.53 -4.99
N ASN A 26 9.32 -1.83 -6.25
CA ASN A 26 8.18 -1.25 -6.97
C ASN A 26 8.06 0.30 -6.87
N GLY A 27 9.18 1.01 -6.72
CA GLY A 27 9.20 2.47 -6.56
C GLY A 27 8.85 2.96 -5.14
N PHE A 28 8.96 2.08 -4.14
CA PHE A 28 8.84 2.41 -2.72
C PHE A 28 10.16 2.19 -2.01
N GLU A 29 10.59 3.15 -1.21
CA GLU A 29 11.70 2.96 -0.28
C GLU A 29 11.25 2.06 0.89
N VAL A 30 11.92 0.92 1.06
CA VAL A 30 11.56 -0.07 2.09
C VAL A 30 12.56 -0.14 3.23
N GLY A 31 13.68 0.59 3.17
CA GLY A 31 14.74 0.52 4.17
C GLY A 31 14.31 0.87 5.59
N ASN A 32 13.27 1.71 5.74
CA ASN A 32 12.75 2.17 7.03
C ASN A 32 11.38 1.57 7.39
N ALA A 33 10.98 0.46 6.75
CA ALA A 33 9.70 -0.18 7.02
C ALA A 33 9.62 -0.68 8.49
N GLN A 34 8.42 -0.65 9.07
CA GLN A 34 8.18 -1.22 10.41
C GLN A 34 8.18 -2.75 10.45
N ILE A 35 8.21 -3.36 9.27
CA ILE A 35 8.40 -4.80 9.06
C ILE A 35 9.82 -5.03 8.50
N PRO A 36 10.43 -6.22 8.71
CA PRO A 36 11.78 -6.49 8.21
C PRO A 36 11.88 -6.28 6.69
N PRO A 37 12.73 -5.36 6.18
CA PRO A 37 12.78 -5.04 4.74
C PRO A 37 13.14 -6.26 3.87
N ALA A 38 13.98 -7.16 4.41
CA ALA A 38 14.38 -8.39 3.74
C ALA A 38 13.24 -9.43 3.59
N ALA A 39 12.13 -9.26 4.32
CA ALA A 39 10.95 -10.11 4.21
C ALA A 39 9.87 -9.53 3.28
N ILE A 40 10.14 -8.37 2.66
CA ILE A 40 9.26 -7.77 1.67
C ILE A 40 9.58 -8.36 0.29
N GLU A 41 8.57 -8.94 -0.35
CA GLU A 41 8.70 -9.62 -1.63
C GLU A 41 7.90 -8.90 -2.72
N ARG A 42 8.24 -9.16 -3.99
CA ARG A 42 7.44 -8.70 -5.13
C ARG A 42 6.39 -9.74 -5.46
N GLY A 43 5.12 -9.34 -5.52
CA GLY A 43 4.02 -10.22 -5.90
C GLY A 43 3.92 -10.50 -7.40
N GLY A 44 4.70 -9.80 -8.23
CA GLY A 44 4.70 -9.94 -9.69
C GLY A 44 4.16 -8.68 -10.40
N PRO A 45 2.94 -8.22 -10.10
CA PRO A 45 2.44 -6.95 -10.62
C PRO A 45 3.35 -5.78 -10.20
N PRO A 46 3.57 -4.79 -11.08
CA PRO A 46 4.16 -3.53 -10.66
C PRO A 46 3.17 -2.77 -9.75
N ARG A 47 3.65 -1.67 -9.16
CA ARG A 47 2.77 -0.70 -8.50
C ARG A 47 1.59 -0.33 -9.40
N ASP A 48 0.40 -0.39 -8.84
CA ASP A 48 -0.88 -0.13 -9.52
C ASP A 48 -1.11 -1.00 -10.79
N GLY A 49 -0.34 -2.08 -10.96
CA GLY A 49 -0.56 -3.07 -12.03
C GLY A 49 -1.89 -3.83 -11.86
N ILE A 50 -2.43 -3.81 -10.64
CA ILE A 50 -3.81 -4.15 -10.32
C ILE A 50 -4.51 -2.85 -9.91
N PRO A 51 -5.54 -2.40 -10.64
CA PRO A 51 -6.17 -1.12 -10.35
C PRO A 51 -7.10 -1.24 -9.16
N ALA A 52 -6.82 -0.48 -8.10
CA ALA A 52 -7.77 -0.30 -7.00
C ALA A 52 -9.08 0.32 -7.52
N LEU A 53 -10.21 -0.07 -6.94
CA LEU A 53 -11.52 0.46 -7.30
C LEU A 53 -11.82 1.71 -6.48
N ASP A 54 -11.78 2.85 -7.15
CA ASP A 54 -12.14 4.14 -6.56
C ASP A 54 -13.60 4.48 -6.86
N ALA A 55 -14.31 5.04 -5.87
CA ALA A 55 -15.71 5.45 -5.99
C ALA A 55 -16.62 4.33 -6.55
N PRO A 56 -16.72 3.18 -5.84
CA PRO A 56 -17.49 2.04 -6.31
C PRO A 56 -18.97 2.38 -6.54
N ARG A 57 -19.54 1.77 -7.58
CA ARG A 57 -20.98 1.81 -7.83
C ARG A 57 -21.64 0.59 -7.21
N PHE A 58 -22.82 0.80 -6.64
CA PHE A 58 -23.62 -0.24 -6.02
C PHE A 58 -24.90 -0.47 -6.78
N GLU A 59 -25.34 -1.72 -6.77
CA GLU A 59 -26.67 -2.14 -7.17
C GLU A 59 -27.42 -2.71 -5.96
N SER A 60 -28.74 -2.86 -6.07
CA SER A 60 -29.52 -3.49 -5.01
C SER A 60 -29.34 -5.01 -5.02
N VAL A 61 -29.63 -5.64 -3.88
CA VAL A 61 -29.61 -7.11 -3.76
C VAL A 61 -30.52 -7.79 -4.79
N GLN A 62 -31.66 -7.17 -5.14
CA GLN A 62 -32.59 -7.70 -6.14
C GLN A 62 -32.05 -7.60 -7.58
N GLN A 63 -31.14 -6.65 -7.84
CA GLN A 63 -30.51 -6.44 -9.15
C GLN A 63 -29.28 -7.33 -9.35
N ALA A 64 -28.58 -7.67 -8.26
CA ALA A 64 -27.36 -8.49 -8.24
C ALA A 64 -27.61 -9.98 -8.55
N ARG A 65 -28.27 -10.28 -9.67
CA ARG A 65 -28.64 -11.66 -10.10
C ARG A 65 -27.44 -12.52 -10.51
N TRP A 66 -26.27 -11.91 -10.67
CA TRP A 66 -25.03 -12.61 -10.98
C TRP A 66 -24.39 -13.23 -9.74
N LEU A 67 -24.77 -12.79 -8.53
CA LEU A 67 -24.37 -13.40 -7.27
C LEU A 67 -25.28 -14.60 -6.95
N LYS A 68 -24.65 -15.68 -6.52
CA LYS A 68 -25.31 -16.88 -6.00
C LYS A 68 -25.39 -16.82 -4.48
N PRO A 69 -26.34 -17.53 -3.85
CA PRO A 69 -26.47 -17.59 -2.38
C PRO A 69 -25.18 -18.01 -1.64
N GLU A 70 -24.36 -18.86 -2.26
CA GLU A 70 -23.10 -19.35 -1.73
C GLU A 70 -21.89 -18.45 -2.00
N ASP A 71 -22.04 -17.40 -2.81
CA ASP A 71 -20.93 -16.50 -3.12
C ASP A 71 -20.52 -15.69 -1.88
N ARG A 72 -19.20 -15.58 -1.69
CA ARG A 72 -18.64 -14.89 -0.54
C ARG A 72 -18.59 -13.39 -0.77
N VAL A 73 -18.96 -12.65 0.26
CA VAL A 73 -18.87 -11.19 0.29
C VAL A 73 -18.20 -10.73 1.58
N LEU A 74 -17.50 -9.61 1.52
CA LEU A 74 -17.16 -8.84 2.72
C LEU A 74 -18.32 -7.91 3.02
N GLY A 75 -19.00 -8.12 4.14
CA GLY A 75 -20.08 -7.26 4.61
C GLY A 75 -19.58 -6.21 5.60
N ILE A 76 -20.01 -4.96 5.46
CA ILE A 76 -19.72 -3.89 6.41
C ILE A 76 -20.99 -3.09 6.70
N GLN A 77 -21.12 -2.64 7.95
CA GLN A 77 -22.15 -1.71 8.36
C GLN A 77 -21.54 -0.57 9.18
N ARG A 78 -21.79 0.66 8.73
CA ARG A 78 -21.35 1.90 9.40
C ARG A 78 -22.42 2.97 9.26
N ASN A 79 -22.73 3.66 10.37
CA ASN A 79 -23.70 4.76 10.45
C ASN A 79 -25.03 4.45 9.73
N GLY A 80 -25.56 3.24 9.94
CA GLY A 80 -26.83 2.78 9.35
C GLY A 80 -26.76 2.36 7.87
N VAL A 81 -25.63 2.54 7.19
CA VAL A 81 -25.42 2.09 5.81
C VAL A 81 -24.71 0.74 5.82
N ALA A 82 -25.33 -0.26 5.18
CA ALA A 82 -24.76 -1.58 4.98
C ALA A 82 -24.36 -1.79 3.52
N ARG A 83 -23.19 -2.38 3.30
CA ARG A 83 -22.65 -2.72 1.97
C ARG A 83 -22.04 -4.11 1.98
N ALA A 84 -22.07 -4.75 0.82
CA ALA A 84 -21.43 -6.03 0.57
C ALA A 84 -20.47 -5.88 -0.62
N TYR A 85 -19.25 -6.36 -0.46
CA TYR A 85 -18.19 -6.34 -1.47
C TYR A 85 -17.90 -7.79 -1.88
N PRO A 86 -18.37 -8.24 -3.05
CA PRO A 86 -18.15 -9.61 -3.48
C PRO A 86 -16.69 -9.95 -3.67
N VAL A 87 -16.28 -11.13 -3.18
CA VAL A 87 -14.91 -11.64 -3.38
C VAL A 87 -14.56 -11.75 -4.86
N ALA A 88 -15.53 -12.00 -5.74
CA ALA A 88 -15.31 -12.03 -7.19
C ALA A 88 -14.80 -10.68 -7.75
N ILE A 89 -15.26 -9.55 -7.19
CA ILE A 89 -14.79 -8.21 -7.57
C ILE A 89 -13.48 -7.90 -6.85
N LEU A 90 -13.40 -8.21 -5.55
CA LEU A 90 -12.21 -7.97 -4.74
C LEU A 90 -10.99 -8.77 -5.21
N ASN A 91 -11.19 -9.95 -5.79
CA ASN A 91 -10.12 -10.74 -6.42
C ASN A 91 -9.44 -10.03 -7.59
N TRP A 92 -10.17 -9.15 -8.28
CA TRP A 92 -9.64 -8.41 -9.43
C TRP A 92 -9.03 -7.07 -9.02
N HIS A 93 -9.60 -6.40 -8.02
CA HIS A 93 -9.19 -5.05 -7.63
C HIS A 93 -8.29 -4.98 -6.39
N GLU A 94 -8.35 -5.99 -5.52
CA GLU A 94 -7.69 -6.12 -4.21
C GLU A 94 -8.01 -5.02 -3.18
N ILE A 95 -8.31 -3.80 -3.63
CA ILE A 95 -8.57 -2.61 -2.83
C ILE A 95 -9.78 -1.89 -3.39
N VAL A 96 -10.67 -1.45 -2.50
CA VAL A 96 -11.79 -0.55 -2.81
C VAL A 96 -11.73 0.64 -1.86
N ASN A 97 -11.61 1.85 -2.41
CA ASN A 97 -11.70 3.08 -1.65
C ASN A 97 -13.13 3.60 -1.69
N ASP A 98 -13.77 3.70 -0.53
CA ASP A 98 -15.20 3.96 -0.43
C ASP A 98 -15.56 4.92 0.71
N VAL A 99 -16.77 5.48 0.67
CA VAL A 99 -17.34 6.31 1.73
C VAL A 99 -18.67 5.72 2.19
N ILE A 100 -18.70 5.22 3.44
CA ILE A 100 -19.86 4.54 4.03
C ILE A 100 -20.40 5.38 5.17
N GLY A 101 -21.65 5.83 5.05
CA GLY A 101 -22.30 6.60 6.10
C GLY A 101 -21.53 7.88 6.49
N GLY A 102 -20.84 8.50 5.52
CA GLY A 102 -20.05 9.71 5.70
C GLY A 102 -18.59 9.50 6.12
N GLU A 103 -18.13 8.26 6.29
CA GLU A 103 -16.76 7.94 6.69
C GLU A 103 -15.98 7.29 5.54
N ALA A 104 -14.79 7.80 5.26
CA ALA A 104 -13.86 7.16 4.34
C ALA A 104 -13.38 5.81 4.91
N VAL A 105 -13.47 4.78 4.09
CA VAL A 105 -13.02 3.42 4.41
C VAL A 105 -12.29 2.83 3.23
N VAL A 106 -11.35 1.94 3.53
CA VAL A 106 -10.71 1.09 2.52
C VAL A 106 -11.06 -0.36 2.82
N ILE A 107 -11.57 -1.05 1.80
CA ILE A 107 -11.83 -2.49 1.83
C ILE A 107 -10.71 -3.16 1.08
N THR A 108 -10.13 -4.20 1.67
CA THR A 108 -8.96 -4.87 1.13
C THR A 108 -9.19 -6.38 1.10
N TYR A 109 -8.61 -7.04 0.10
CA TYR A 109 -8.63 -8.48 -0.04
C TYR A 109 -7.30 -8.96 -0.62
N CYS A 110 -6.68 -9.95 0.02
CA CYS A 110 -5.52 -10.64 -0.51
C CYS A 110 -5.98 -11.93 -1.22
N PRO A 111 -5.90 -12.04 -2.55
CA PRO A 111 -6.28 -13.26 -3.26
C PRO A 111 -5.40 -14.47 -2.93
N LEU A 112 -4.16 -14.23 -2.50
CA LEU A 112 -3.19 -15.29 -2.15
C LEU A 112 -3.52 -15.94 -0.81
N CYS A 113 -3.91 -15.13 0.17
CA CYS A 113 -4.19 -15.57 1.55
C CYS A 113 -5.68 -15.82 1.81
N GLY A 114 -6.55 -15.33 0.93
CA GLY A 114 -8.00 -15.36 1.12
C GLY A 114 -8.50 -14.47 2.27
N THR A 115 -7.67 -13.55 2.75
CA THR A 115 -7.97 -12.60 3.83
C THR A 115 -8.62 -11.35 3.30
N GLY A 116 -9.56 -10.81 4.06
CA GLY A 116 -10.20 -9.52 3.77
C GLY A 116 -10.29 -8.67 5.01
N VAL A 117 -9.90 -7.41 4.91
CA VAL A 117 -9.85 -6.46 6.02
C VAL A 117 -10.40 -5.11 5.57
N ALA A 118 -11.12 -4.43 6.45
CA ALA A 118 -11.61 -3.07 6.23
C ALA A 118 -11.03 -2.12 7.27
N PHE A 119 -10.57 -0.96 6.84
CA PHE A 119 -10.03 0.09 7.70
C PHE A 119 -10.78 1.40 7.53
N ALA A 120 -10.81 2.21 8.59
CA ALA A 120 -11.10 3.62 8.43
C ALA A 120 -9.93 4.26 7.65
N ALA A 121 -10.24 4.88 6.51
CA ALA A 121 -9.25 5.47 5.62
C ALA A 121 -9.09 6.96 5.96
N ARG A 122 -8.67 7.25 7.20
CA ARG A 122 -8.42 8.61 7.68
C ARG A 122 -7.11 8.69 8.45
N ILE A 123 -6.20 9.52 7.97
CA ILE A 123 -4.88 9.76 8.58
C ILE A 123 -4.79 11.25 8.88
N ASN A 124 -4.48 11.61 10.14
CA ASN A 124 -4.39 13.01 10.59
C ASN A 124 -5.63 13.86 10.21
N TRP A 125 -6.82 13.28 10.36
CA TRP A 125 -8.11 13.91 10.02
C TRP A 125 -8.39 14.10 8.53
N LEU A 126 -7.49 13.67 7.65
CA LEU A 126 -7.68 13.69 6.21
C LEU A 126 -8.11 12.32 5.71
N ASP A 127 -9.13 12.30 4.87
CA ASP A 127 -9.55 11.09 4.17
C ASP A 127 -8.46 10.72 3.15
N THR A 128 -7.99 9.47 3.19
CA THR A 128 -6.88 8.95 2.37
C THR A 128 -7.38 7.85 1.43
N HIS A 129 -6.64 7.63 0.35
CA HIS A 129 -6.92 6.56 -0.60
C HIS A 129 -5.72 5.63 -0.71
N PHE A 130 -6.00 4.35 -0.86
CA PHE A 130 -4.97 3.33 -1.00
C PHE A 130 -4.86 2.83 -2.43
N GLY A 131 -3.65 2.45 -2.83
CA GLY A 131 -3.38 1.75 -4.08
C GLY A 131 -2.67 0.42 -3.82
N VAL A 132 -2.56 -0.38 -4.88
CA VAL A 132 -1.90 -1.69 -4.83
C VAL A 132 -0.41 -1.49 -5.06
N SER A 133 0.42 -1.86 -4.09
CA SER A 133 1.88 -1.67 -4.22
C SER A 133 2.54 -2.71 -5.13
N GLY A 134 1.93 -3.88 -5.28
CA GLY A 134 2.53 -5.08 -5.88
C GLY A 134 3.59 -5.75 -5.00
N LEU A 135 3.69 -5.35 -3.72
CA LEU A 135 4.58 -5.92 -2.73
C LEU A 135 3.81 -6.77 -1.72
N LEU A 136 4.51 -7.74 -1.13
CA LEU A 136 3.98 -8.70 -0.18
C LEU A 136 4.81 -8.71 1.09
N TYR A 137 4.18 -9.05 2.21
CA TYR A 137 4.85 -9.43 3.46
C TYR A 137 4.15 -10.66 4.05
N ASN A 138 4.90 -11.73 4.29
CA ASN A 138 4.33 -13.03 4.67
C ASN A 138 3.23 -13.51 3.69
N SER A 139 3.45 -13.32 2.38
CA SER A 139 2.49 -13.58 1.29
C SER A 139 1.21 -12.72 1.30
N ASP A 140 1.02 -11.84 2.29
CA ASP A 140 -0.09 -10.92 2.37
C ASP A 140 0.23 -9.59 1.67
N VAL A 141 -0.79 -8.93 1.11
CA VAL A 141 -0.57 -7.72 0.31
C VAL A 141 -0.14 -6.53 1.18
N LEU A 142 0.84 -5.79 0.69
CA LEU A 142 1.12 -4.44 1.17
C LEU A 142 0.35 -3.43 0.33
N LEU A 143 -0.47 -2.64 1.01
CA LEU A 143 -1.18 -1.51 0.44
C LEU A 143 -0.21 -0.33 0.40
N TYR A 144 -0.52 0.73 -0.35
CA TYR A 144 0.17 1.99 -0.15
C TYR A 144 -0.80 3.16 -0.06
N ASP A 145 -0.53 4.07 0.86
CA ASP A 145 -1.25 5.35 0.98
C ASP A 145 -0.84 6.26 -0.18
N ARG A 146 -1.81 6.73 -0.96
CA ARG A 146 -1.54 7.52 -2.17
C ARG A 146 -1.02 8.92 -1.88
N GLU A 147 -1.36 9.48 -0.73
CA GLU A 147 -0.95 10.80 -0.27
C GLU A 147 0.49 10.76 0.27
N THR A 148 0.81 9.83 1.16
CA THR A 148 2.13 9.77 1.83
C THR A 148 3.14 8.84 1.16
N LYS A 149 2.67 7.95 0.26
CA LYS A 149 3.46 6.86 -0.36
C LYS A 149 4.00 5.83 0.63
N SER A 150 3.51 5.83 1.87
CA SER A 150 3.87 4.81 2.86
C SER A 150 3.24 3.46 2.52
N LEU A 151 3.95 2.37 2.83
CA LEU A 151 3.46 1.00 2.64
C LEU A 151 2.76 0.53 3.90
N TRP A 152 1.57 -0.05 3.77
CA TRP A 152 0.74 -0.50 4.90
C TRP A 152 0.52 -2.01 4.81
N SER A 153 0.71 -2.71 5.93
CA SER A 153 0.35 -4.12 6.01
C SER A 153 -1.18 -4.28 6.08
N GLN A 154 -1.77 -5.09 5.19
CA GLN A 154 -3.21 -5.38 5.22
C GLN A 154 -3.63 -6.04 6.55
N ILE A 155 -2.82 -6.91 7.15
CA ILE A 155 -3.22 -7.54 8.43
C ILE A 155 -2.99 -6.62 9.62
N LEU A 156 -1.88 -5.88 9.67
CA LEU A 156 -1.54 -5.06 10.84
C LEU A 156 -2.23 -3.70 10.85
N GLY A 157 -2.70 -3.22 9.70
CA GLY A 157 -3.38 -1.93 9.58
C GLY A 157 -2.49 -0.73 9.92
N ARG A 158 -1.18 -0.83 9.65
CA ARG A 158 -0.20 0.23 9.86
C ARG A 158 0.89 0.22 8.79
N ALA A 159 1.41 1.41 8.48
CA ALA A 159 2.71 1.60 7.85
C ALA A 159 3.83 1.58 8.88
#